data_AF-A0A9E5IXT6-F1
#
_entry.id   AF-A0A9E5IXT6-F1
#
_cell.length_a   1.000
_cell.length_b   1.000
_cell.length_c   1.000
_cell.angle_alpha   90.00
_cell.angle_beta   90.00
_cell.angle_gamma   90.00
#
_symmetry.space_group_name_H-M   'P 1'
#
loop_
_entity.id
_entity.type
_entity.pdbx_description
1 polymer ?
#
loop_
_entity_poly.entity_id
_entity_poly.type
_entity_poly.pdbx_seq_one_letter_code
_entity_poly.pdbx_strand_id
1 'polypeptide(L)' 'EVINKLNREINRILATPALKDRIQNLGGEALPLTPAEFGARANDDSKRFGAIIRERKITGD' A
#
# COMPACT_ATOMS: atom_id res chain seq x y z
N GLU A 1 15.73 10.40 8.78
CA GLU A 1 14.87 11.57 9.09
C GLU A 1 13.84 11.90 7.99
N VAL A 2 14.26 12.05 6.72
CA VAL A 2 13.37 12.44 5.60
C VAL A 2 12.18 11.49 5.42
N ILE A 3 12.42 10.17 5.38
CA ILE A 3 11.37 9.16 5.22
C ILE A 3 10.31 9.28 6.33
N ASN A 4 10.74 9.45 7.57
CA ASN A 4 9.83 9.55 8.71
C ASN A 4 9.00 10.84 8.65
N LYS A 5 9.60 11.96 8.24
CA LYS A 5 8.88 13.23 8.04
C LYS A 5 7.82 13.10 6.94
N LEU A 6 8.19 12.51 5.79
CA LEU A 6 7.26 12.29 4.69
C LEU A 6 6.11 11.35 5.08
N ASN A 7 6.42 10.21 5.68
CA ASN A 7 5.41 9.25 6.13
C ASN A 7 4.41 9.90 7.10
N ARG A 8 4.90 10.68 8.07
CA ARG A 8 4.03 11.40 9.01
C ARG A 8 3.08 12.37 8.30
N GLU A 9 3.58 13.21 7.39
CA GLU A 9 2.73 14.18 6.70
C GLU A 9 1.74 13.51 5.73
N ILE A 10 2.16 12.43 5.05
CA ILE A 10 1.28 11.64 4.19
C ILE A 10 0.17 11.01 5.03
N ASN A 11 0.49 10.36 6.14
CA ASN A 11 -0.49 9.74 7.03
C ASN A 11 -1.45 10.78 7.63
N ARG A 12 -0.97 11.99 7.94
CA ARG A 12 -1.82 13.10 8.41
C ARG A 12 -2.86 13.49 7.36
N ILE A 13 -2.47 13.57 6.09
CA ILE A 13 -3.39 13.95 5.00
C ILE A 13 -4.34 12.80 4.65
N LEU A 14 -3.87 11.55 4.64
CA LEU A 14 -4.71 10.35 4.48
C LEU A 14 -5.78 10.21 5.56
N ALA A 15 -5.55 10.76 6.76
CA ALA A 15 -6.53 10.74 7.85
C ALA A 15 -7.68 11.74 7.67
N THR A 16 -7.56 12.71 6.76
CA THR A 16 -8.57 13.76 6.56
C THR A 16 -9.85 13.22 5.91
N PRO A 17 -11.05 13.74 6.27
CA PRO A 17 -12.31 13.30 5.66
C PRO A 17 -12.31 13.44 4.14
N ALA A 18 -11.89 14.60 3.62
CA ALA A 18 -11.88 14.87 2.19
C ALA A 18 -11.07 13.86 1.39
N LEU A 19 -9.92 13.40 1.90
CA LEU A 19 -9.11 12.42 1.19
C LEU A 19 -9.63 10.99 1.39
N LYS A 20 -10.15 10.65 2.58
CA LYS A 20 -10.84 9.37 2.80
C LYS A 20 -12.01 9.19 1.85
N ASP A 21 -12.88 10.19 1.75
CA ASP A 21 -14.05 10.17 0.87
C ASP A 21 -13.63 10.02 -0.59
N ARG A 22 -12.60 10.75 -1.02
CA ARG A 22 -12.07 10.62 -2.38
C ARG A 22 -11.53 9.23 -2.68
N ILE A 23 -10.78 8.62 -1.76
CA ILE A 23 -10.25 7.26 -1.93
C ILE A 23 -11.39 6.23 -1.95
N GLN A 24 -12.38 6.38 -1.07
CA GLN A 24 -13.56 5.52 -1.03
C GLN A 24 -14.39 5.61 -2.31
N ASN A 25 -14.59 6.81 -2.85
CA ASN A 25 -15.30 7.02 -4.12
C ASN A 25 -14.59 6.39 -5.32
N LEU A 26 -13.29 6.11 -5.22
CA LEU A 26 -12.51 5.38 -6.22
C LEU A 26 -12.48 3.86 -5.96
N GLY A 27 -13.23 3.37 -4.96
CA GLY A 27 -13.26 1.96 -4.55
C GLY A 27 -12.06 1.53 -3.71
N GLY A 28 -11.27 2.47 -3.21
CA GLY A 28 -10.11 2.20 -2.35
C GLY A 28 -10.41 2.36 -0.86
N GLU A 29 -9.43 1.97 -0.04
CA GLU A 29 -9.40 2.24 1.39
C GLU A 29 -8.07 2.90 1.76
N ALA A 30 -8.11 3.97 2.55
CA ALA A 30 -6.90 4.62 3.02
C ALA A 30 -6.20 3.74 4.07
N LEU A 31 -4.97 3.33 3.78
CA LEU A 31 -4.15 2.50 4.68
C LEU A 31 -2.90 3.27 5.13
N PRO A 32 -3.01 4.07 6.21
CA PRO A 32 -1.85 4.73 6.79
C PRO A 32 -0.98 3.68 7.51
N LEU A 33 0.17 3.36 6.92
CA LEU A 33 1.16 2.42 7.45
C LEU A 33 2.45 3.15 7.83
N THR A 34 3.22 2.57 8.74
CA THR A 34 4.63 2.91 8.90
C THR A 34 5.44 2.39 7.70
N PRO A 35 6.65 2.92 7.45
CA PRO A 35 7.51 2.41 6.38
C PRO A 35 7.86 0.92 6.54
N ALA A 36 8.02 0.46 7.79
CA ALA A 36 8.33 -0.93 8.10
C ALA A 36 7.15 -1.85 7.79
N GLU A 37 5.93 -1.48 8.18
CA GLU A 37 4.71 -2.23 7.87
C GLU A 37 4.44 -2.28 6.36
N PHE A 38 4.66 -1.17 5.66
CA PHE A 38 4.55 -1.13 4.20
C PHE A 38 5.54 -2.10 3.53
N GLY A 39 6.80 -2.11 3.98
CA GLY A 39 7.80 -3.05 3.49
C GLY A 39 7.48 -4.51 3.79
N ALA A 40 6.97 -4.81 4.99
CA ALA A 40 6.52 -6.15 5.36
C ALA A 40 5.37 -6.62 4.46
N ARG A 41 4.37 -5.76 4.23
CA ARG A 41 3.24 -6.07 3.36
C ARG A 41 3.68 -6.32 1.92
N ALA A 42 4.57 -5.50 1.37
CA ALA A 42 5.11 -5.69 0.03
C ALA A 42 5.82 -7.05 -0.11
N ASN A 43 6.59 -7.47 0.91
CA ASN A 43 7.24 -8.77 0.93
C ASN A 43 6.22 -9.93 0.96
N ASP A 44 5.18 -9.80 1.77
CA ASP A 44 4.14 -10.83 1.89
C ASP A 44 3.33 -10.97 0.60
N ASP A 45 2.94 -9.85 -0.01
CA ASP A 45 2.26 -9.85 -1.30
C ASP A 45 3.16 -10.41 -2.41
N SER A 46 4.46 -10.07 -2.41
CA SER A 46 5.42 -10.62 -3.37
C SER A 46 5.55 -12.15 -3.25
N LYS A 47 5.60 -12.69 -2.03
CA LYS A 47 5.63 -14.14 -1.80
C LYS A 47 4.34 -14.80 -2.29
N ARG A 48 3.18 -14.26 -1.90
CA ARG A 48 1.87 -14.82 -2.21
C ARG A 48 1.61 -14.80 -3.72
N PHE A 49 1.72 -13.64 -4.35
CA PHE A 49 1.45 -13.52 -5.78
C PHE A 49 2.54 -14.17 -6.62
N GLY A 50 3.81 -14.10 -6.20
CA GLY A 50 4.90 -14.78 -6.88
C GLY A 50 4.74 -16.32 -6.90
N ALA A 51 4.16 -16.91 -5.85
CA ALA A 51 3.83 -18.33 -5.85
C ALA A 51 2.75 -18.64 -6.91
N ILE A 52 1.64 -17.89 -6.90
CA ILE A 52 0.51 -18.07 -7.83
C ILE A 52 0.95 -17.89 -9.29
N ILE A 53 1.76 -16.86 -9.58
CA ILE A 53 2.27 -16.58 -10.93
C ILE A 53 3.05 -17.77 -11.47
N ARG A 54 3.98 -18.32 -10.67
CA ARG A 54 4.80 -19.47 -11.09
C ARG A 54 3.98 -20.73 -11.25
N GLU A 55 3.10 -21.02 -10.29
CA GLU A 55 2.21 -22.19 -10.32
C GLU A 55 1.32 -22.19 -11.57
N ARG A 56 0.75 -21.03 -11.90
CA ARG A 56 -0.20 -20.88 -13.02
C ARG A 56 0.46 -20.49 -14.34
N LYS A 57 1.79 -20.40 -14.38
CA LYS A 57 2.57 -20.00 -15.57
C LYS A 57 2.08 -18.69 -16.20
N ILE A 58 1.73 -17.73 -15.35
CA ILE A 58 1.28 -16.40 -15.79
C ILE A 58 2.51 -15.64 -16.28
N THR A 59 2.42 -15.09 -17.49
CA THR A 59 3.46 -14.23 -18.09
C THR A 59 2.90 -12.84 -18.33
N GLY A 60 3.71 -11.80 -18.11
CA GLY A 60 3.43 -10.47 -18.65
C GLY A 60 3.63 -10.45 -20.16
N ASP A 61 3.10 -9.43 -20.81
CA ASP A 61 3.38 -9.08 -22.20
C ASP A 61 4.83 -8.62 -22.42
#